data_AF-A0A9E2ALI0-F1
#
_entry.id   AF-A0A9E2ALI0-F1
#
_cell.length_a   1.000
_cell.length_b   1.000
_cell.length_c   1.000
_cell.angle_alpha   90.00
_cell.angle_beta   90.00
_cell.angle_gamma   90.00
#
_symmetry.space_group_name_H-M   'P 1'
#
loop_
_entity.id
_entity.type
_entity.pdbx_description
1 polymer ?
#
loop_
_entity_poly.entity_id
_entity_poly.type
_entity_poly.pdbx_seq_one_letter_code
_entity_poly.pdbx_strand_id
1 'polypeptide(L)'
;MASISLKKLVRKSKGSLLWTYLQNENGQNISIIDTNEQLIIGNEIDSQAKKFPIEVDGNILGHVCGDNHAQLLAYFLRDQAEKEDEKKKIANEVLGLYREINLIYNFSDKLALSIDPEAIGSMVLEEASNLIQATAGAVILLDEQNQKPDILASFGNSFIHFDSSSEEGSFWNQVSMGKQSEIRHNLPMEIHVKSLIHAPLKVKHRLMGSIILAHEDAVEHSAADLKLLTTLALQTSSAIESALLYEKRIREAEDRERAMREIHDITVKFV
;
A
#
# COMPACT_ATOMS: atom_id res chain seq x y z
N MET A 1 -10.29 6.95 10.28
CA MET A 1 -11.58 6.59 9.63
C MET A 1 -12.51 7.78 9.71
N ALA A 2 -13.11 8.21 8.60
CA ALA A 2 -14.02 9.36 8.61
C ALA A 2 -15.35 8.98 9.30
N SER A 3 -15.52 9.40 10.55
CA SER A 3 -16.69 9.07 11.37
C SER A 3 -18.00 9.52 10.71
N ILE A 4 -19.06 8.72 10.89
CA ILE A 4 -20.39 9.11 10.47
C ILE A 4 -20.85 10.27 11.35
N SER A 5 -21.18 11.39 10.71
CA SER A 5 -21.75 12.53 11.43
C SER A 5 -23.24 12.28 11.62
N LEU A 6 -23.65 12.00 12.86
CA LEU A 6 -25.05 11.84 13.25
C LEU A 6 -25.89 13.04 12.80
N LYS A 7 -25.36 14.25 12.94
CA LYS A 7 -25.99 15.50 12.46
C LYS A 7 -26.29 15.49 10.96
N LYS A 8 -25.39 14.95 10.13
CA LYS A 8 -25.64 14.80 8.68
C LYS A 8 -26.67 13.72 8.40
N LEU A 9 -26.67 12.65 9.18
CA LEU A 9 -27.59 11.52 9.00
C LEU A 9 -29.04 11.92 9.27
N VAL A 10 -29.30 12.65 10.35
CA VAL A 10 -30.64 13.14 10.70
C VAL A 10 -31.16 14.17 9.67
N ARG A 11 -30.27 14.99 9.11
CA ARG A 11 -30.62 16.02 8.11
C ARG A 11 -30.87 15.47 6.69
N LYS A 12 -30.60 14.19 6.42
CA LYS A 12 -30.92 13.57 5.12
C LYS A 12 -32.43 13.40 4.95
N SER A 13 -32.91 13.42 3.70
CA SER A 13 -34.34 13.43 3.35
C SER A 13 -35.19 12.39 4.09
N LYS A 14 -34.72 11.15 4.21
CA LYS A 14 -35.46 10.08 4.90
C LYS A 14 -35.53 10.28 6.43
N GLY A 15 -34.43 10.71 7.07
CA GLY A 15 -34.39 11.00 8.51
C GLY A 15 -35.18 12.27 8.87
N SER A 16 -35.11 13.29 8.02
CA SER A 16 -35.86 14.52 8.19
C SER A 16 -37.37 14.29 8.09
N LEU A 17 -37.85 13.43 7.17
CA LEU A 17 -39.28 13.16 7.01
C LEU A 17 -39.87 12.44 8.23
N LEU A 18 -39.18 11.42 8.74
CA LEU A 18 -39.58 10.70 9.95
C LEU A 18 -39.56 11.61 11.19
N TRP A 19 -38.53 12.45 11.31
CA TRP A 19 -38.46 13.47 12.34
C TRP A 19 -39.65 14.44 12.28
N THR A 20 -39.95 14.99 11.10
CA THR A 20 -41.08 15.92 10.91
C THR A 20 -42.43 15.26 11.23
N TYR A 21 -42.62 14.00 10.84
CA TYR A 21 -43.83 13.24 11.17
C TYR A 21 -43.98 13.06 12.70
N LEU A 22 -42.91 12.64 13.38
CA LEU A 22 -42.90 12.46 14.83
C LEU A 22 -43.05 13.79 15.59
N GLN A 23 -42.55 14.90 15.05
CA GLN A 23 -42.79 16.23 15.60
C GLN A 23 -44.25 16.66 15.49
N ASN A 24 -44.92 16.35 14.38
CA ASN A 24 -46.30 16.74 14.17
C ASN A 24 -47.28 15.92 15.02
N GLU A 25 -46.99 14.66 15.33
CA GLU A 25 -47.84 13.85 16.20
C GLU A 25 -47.51 13.96 17.70
N ASN A 26 -46.24 14.19 18.09
CA ASN A 26 -45.78 14.10 19.48
C ASN A 26 -44.61 15.05 19.83
N GLY A 27 -44.47 16.19 19.13
CA GLY A 27 -43.24 17.00 19.04
C GLY A 27 -42.66 17.67 20.28
N GLN A 28 -43.11 17.33 21.50
CA GLN A 28 -42.50 17.82 22.73
C GLN A 28 -41.63 16.78 23.47
N ASN A 29 -41.65 15.50 23.08
CA ASN A 29 -41.03 14.43 23.89
C ASN A 29 -39.91 13.63 23.20
N ILE A 30 -39.39 14.07 22.05
CA ILE A 30 -38.27 13.38 21.36
C ILE A 30 -37.14 14.35 21.05
N SER A 31 -35.91 13.95 21.36
CA SER A 31 -34.69 14.72 21.05
C SER A 31 -33.55 13.79 20.67
N ILE A 32 -32.61 14.31 19.90
CA ILE A 32 -31.41 13.58 19.48
C ILE A 32 -30.22 14.33 20.04
N ILE A 33 -29.38 13.63 20.79
CA ILE A 33 -28.16 14.14 21.40
C ILE A 33 -26.94 13.41 20.84
N ASP A 34 -25.80 14.09 20.80
CA ASP A 34 -24.52 13.46 20.50
C ASP A 34 -23.95 12.69 21.72
N THR A 35 -22.72 12.17 21.58
CA THR A 35 -22.03 11.45 22.66
C THR A 35 -21.59 12.35 23.83
N ASN A 36 -21.58 13.67 23.65
CA ASN A 36 -21.28 14.66 24.69
C ASN A 36 -22.56 15.25 25.31
N GLU A 37 -23.71 14.61 25.06
CA GLU A 37 -25.03 15.06 25.46
C GLU A 37 -25.45 16.42 24.87
N GLN A 38 -24.80 16.88 23.79
CA GLN A 38 -25.22 18.09 23.09
C GLN A 38 -26.40 17.81 22.18
N LEU A 39 -27.42 18.66 22.26
CA LEU A 39 -28.61 18.59 21.43
C LEU A 39 -28.28 18.81 19.94
N ILE A 40 -28.60 17.81 19.12
CA ILE A 40 -28.47 17.88 17.66
C ILE A 40 -29.77 18.42 17.05
N ILE A 41 -30.91 17.86 17.46
CA ILE A 41 -32.27 18.15 16.95
C ILE A 41 -33.29 17.84 18.06
N GLY A 42 -34.35 18.65 18.16
CA GLY A 42 -35.41 18.50 19.16
C GLY A 42 -35.44 19.64 20.17
N ASN A 43 -36.18 19.43 21.26
CA ASN A 43 -36.22 20.33 22.42
C ASN A 43 -35.40 19.73 23.56
N GLU A 44 -35.08 20.52 24.58
CA GLU A 44 -34.59 19.99 25.84
C GLU A 44 -35.68 19.10 26.47
N ILE A 45 -35.30 17.89 26.84
CA ILE A 45 -36.18 16.91 27.48
C ILE A 45 -35.69 16.70 28.90
N ASP A 46 -36.62 16.38 29.79
CA ASP A 46 -36.31 15.98 31.16
C ASP A 46 -35.18 14.94 31.19
N SER A 47 -34.22 15.18 32.09
CA SER A 47 -33.13 14.28 32.47
C SER A 47 -33.55 12.84 32.78
N GLN A 48 -34.82 12.59 33.12
CA GLN A 48 -35.37 11.24 33.37
C GLN A 48 -35.86 10.51 32.11
N ALA A 49 -35.83 11.13 30.93
CA ALA A 49 -36.27 10.49 29.69
C ALA A 49 -35.40 9.28 29.31
N LYS A 50 -36.04 8.25 28.74
CA LYS A 50 -35.32 7.05 28.27
C LYS A 50 -34.41 7.42 27.11
N LYS A 51 -33.16 6.94 27.14
CA LYS A 51 -32.16 7.12 26.09
C LYS A 51 -32.00 5.83 25.29
N PHE A 52 -32.10 5.91 23.98
CA PHE A 52 -31.92 4.80 23.06
C PHE A 52 -30.68 5.07 22.18
N PRO A 53 -29.66 4.19 22.18
CA PRO A 53 -28.41 4.43 21.47
C PRO A 53 -28.57 4.28 19.96
N ILE A 54 -27.82 5.10 19.22
CA ILE A 54 -27.57 4.92 17.80
C ILE A 54 -26.13 4.43 17.67
N GLU A 55 -25.95 3.13 17.51
CA GLU A 55 -24.65 2.47 17.47
C GLU A 55 -24.36 1.88 16.08
N VAL A 56 -23.09 1.93 15.65
CA VAL A 56 -22.61 1.26 14.42
C VAL A 56 -21.29 0.59 14.77
N ASP A 57 -21.18 -0.72 14.53
CA ASP A 57 -19.99 -1.52 14.86
C ASP A 57 -19.48 -1.31 16.31
N GLY A 58 -20.40 -1.24 17.27
CA GLY A 58 -20.08 -1.03 18.69
C GLY A 58 -19.65 0.40 19.05
N ASN A 59 -19.62 1.33 18.08
CA ASN A 59 -19.38 2.76 18.34
C ASN A 59 -20.72 3.50 18.44
N ILE A 60 -20.97 4.13 19.58
CA ILE A 60 -22.15 4.98 19.79
C ILE A 60 -21.94 6.31 19.08
N LEU A 61 -22.83 6.66 18.17
CA LEU A 61 -22.85 7.95 17.46
C LEU A 61 -23.63 9.04 18.24
N GLY A 62 -24.52 8.61 19.14
CA GLY A 62 -25.38 9.47 19.96
C GLY A 62 -26.60 8.71 20.47
N HIS A 63 -27.56 9.43 21.03
CA HIS A 63 -28.79 8.84 21.58
C HIS A 63 -30.03 9.59 21.10
N VAL A 64 -31.13 8.85 20.95
CA VAL A 64 -32.47 9.42 20.86
C VAL A 64 -33.11 9.34 22.24
N CYS A 65 -33.56 10.46 22.76
CA CYS A 65 -34.20 10.57 24.07
C CYS A 65 -35.71 10.73 23.89
N GLY A 66 -36.51 10.03 24.71
CA GLY A 66 -37.97 10.20 24.71
C GLY A 66 -38.74 8.95 25.12
N ASP A 67 -39.90 8.75 24.49
CA ASP A 67 -40.84 7.65 24.75
C ASP A 67 -40.61 6.44 23.81
N ASN A 68 -41.62 5.60 23.61
CA ASN A 68 -41.52 4.46 22.69
C ASN A 68 -41.31 4.89 21.22
N HIS A 69 -41.73 6.10 20.82
CA HIS A 69 -41.46 6.62 19.48
C HIS A 69 -39.98 6.99 19.32
N ALA A 70 -39.31 7.44 20.39
CA ALA A 70 -37.87 7.66 20.40
C ALA A 70 -37.11 6.35 20.13
N GLN A 71 -37.59 5.22 20.63
CA GLN A 71 -37.02 3.91 20.34
C GLN A 71 -37.13 3.54 18.86
N LEU A 72 -38.29 3.76 18.24
CA LEU A 72 -38.50 3.51 16.81
C LEU A 72 -37.59 4.40 15.95
N LEU A 73 -37.46 5.67 16.31
CA LEU A 73 -36.55 6.59 15.62
C LEU A 73 -35.09 6.18 15.80
N ALA A 74 -34.67 5.74 17.00
CA ALA A 74 -33.33 5.22 17.23
C ALA A 74 -33.04 3.99 16.36
N TYR A 75 -33.97 3.02 16.28
CA TYR A 75 -33.83 1.86 15.41
C TYR A 75 -33.70 2.25 13.94
N PHE A 76 -34.51 3.20 13.47
CA PHE A 76 -34.43 3.69 12.10
C PHE A 76 -33.10 4.39 11.82
N LEU A 77 -32.66 5.29 12.71
CA LEU A 77 -31.40 6.01 12.54
C LEU A 77 -30.20 5.07 12.59
N ARG A 78 -30.27 4.01 13.41
CA ARG A 78 -29.27 2.94 13.44
C ARG A 78 -29.17 2.23 12.08
N ASP A 79 -30.28 1.73 11.54
CA ASP A 79 -30.31 1.08 10.22
C ASP A 79 -29.78 1.99 9.10
N GLN A 80 -30.12 3.29 9.14
CA GLN A 80 -29.58 4.25 8.18
C GLN A 80 -28.08 4.51 8.38
N ALA A 81 -27.59 4.50 9.62
CA ALA A 81 -26.18 4.68 9.94
C ALA A 81 -25.35 3.47 9.50
N GLU A 82 -25.82 2.26 9.73
CA GLU A 82 -25.20 1.01 9.25
C GLU A 82 -25.09 1.02 7.71
N LYS A 83 -26.17 1.34 6.98
CA LYS A 83 -26.15 1.42 5.51
C LYS A 83 -25.17 2.47 4.97
N GLU A 84 -25.06 3.61 5.64
CA GLU A 84 -24.12 4.65 5.25
C GLU A 84 -22.67 4.27 5.57
N ASP A 85 -22.44 3.51 6.63
CA ASP A 85 -21.12 2.99 6.98
C ASP A 85 -20.64 1.96 5.97
N GLU A 86 -21.46 0.96 5.66
CA GLU A 86 -21.19 -0.06 4.65
C GLU A 86 -20.88 0.60 3.30
N LYS A 87 -21.72 1.56 2.89
CA LYS A 87 -21.51 2.29 1.64
C LYS A 87 -20.18 3.03 1.62
N LYS A 88 -19.77 3.65 2.72
CA LYS A 88 -18.47 4.33 2.83
C LYS A 88 -17.30 3.36 2.82
N LYS A 89 -17.42 2.22 3.52
CA LYS A 89 -16.40 1.16 3.52
C LYS A 89 -16.16 0.67 2.10
N ILE A 90 -17.21 0.30 1.37
CA ILE A 90 -17.14 -0.13 -0.03
C ILE A 90 -16.56 0.99 -0.90
N ALA A 91 -17.02 2.24 -0.75
CA ALA A 91 -16.49 3.34 -1.55
C ALA A 91 -14.98 3.55 -1.32
N ASN A 92 -14.51 3.46 -0.07
CA ASN A 92 -13.09 3.57 0.24
C ASN A 92 -12.29 2.40 -0.31
N GLU A 93 -12.82 1.18 -0.24
CA GLU A 93 -12.21 -0.01 -0.81
C GLU A 93 -12.09 0.11 -2.34
N VAL A 94 -13.16 0.51 -3.02
CA VAL A 94 -13.18 0.75 -4.48
C VAL A 94 -12.21 1.86 -4.88
N LEU A 95 -12.16 2.97 -4.14
CA LEU A 95 -11.17 4.02 -4.40
C LEU A 95 -9.73 3.53 -4.18
N GLY A 96 -9.51 2.67 -3.19
CA GLY A 96 -8.23 2.01 -2.96
C GLY A 96 -7.84 1.12 -4.14
N LEU A 97 -8.74 0.23 -4.58
CA LEU A 97 -8.58 -0.63 -5.75
C LEU A 97 -8.29 0.19 -7.02
N TYR A 98 -9.00 1.30 -7.23
CA TYR A 98 -8.78 2.17 -8.38
C TYR A 98 -7.38 2.80 -8.39
N ARG A 99 -6.92 3.28 -7.23
CA ARG A 99 -5.55 3.81 -7.09
C ARG A 99 -4.49 2.75 -7.36
N GLU A 100 -4.71 1.54 -6.86
CA GLU A 100 -3.81 0.40 -7.08
C GLU A 100 -3.74 -0.01 -8.55
N ILE A 101 -4.89 -0.12 -9.23
CA ILE A 101 -4.96 -0.45 -10.66
C ILE A 101 -4.24 0.61 -11.51
N ASN A 102 -4.47 1.89 -11.24
CA ASN A 102 -3.82 2.97 -11.98
C ASN A 102 -2.30 2.98 -11.79
N LEU A 103 -1.83 2.71 -10.58
CA LEU A 103 -0.41 2.56 -10.31
C LEU A 103 0.18 1.42 -11.15
N ILE A 104 -0.45 0.24 -11.10
CA ILE A 104 0.00 -0.92 -11.88
C ILE A 104 0.05 -0.55 -13.37
N TYR A 105 -1.03 0.01 -13.92
CA TYR A 105 -1.11 0.31 -15.35
C TYR A 105 -0.05 1.33 -15.81
N ASN A 106 0.04 2.47 -15.12
CA ASN A 106 0.99 3.52 -15.47
C ASN A 106 2.44 3.03 -15.34
N PHE A 107 2.71 2.22 -14.32
CA PHE A 107 4.05 1.68 -14.10
C PHE A 107 4.40 0.56 -15.10
N SER A 108 3.46 -0.32 -15.44
CA SER A 108 3.66 -1.33 -16.48
C SER A 108 3.96 -0.71 -17.84
N ASP A 109 3.31 0.41 -18.19
CA ASP A 109 3.57 1.12 -19.45
C ASP A 109 4.99 1.70 -19.50
N LYS A 110 5.44 2.34 -18.40
CA LYS A 110 6.83 2.81 -18.25
C LYS A 110 7.85 1.67 -18.38
N LEU A 111 7.56 0.52 -17.73
CA LEU A 111 8.44 -0.65 -17.77
C LEU A 111 8.49 -1.30 -19.15
N ALA A 112 7.38 -1.37 -19.88
CA ALA A 112 7.30 -2.00 -21.20
C ALA A 112 8.20 -1.31 -22.26
N LEU A 113 8.55 -0.04 -22.04
CA LEU A 113 9.42 0.74 -22.91
C LEU A 113 10.91 0.53 -22.61
N SER A 114 11.25 -0.18 -21.53
CA SER A 114 12.62 -0.36 -21.07
C SER A 114 13.09 -1.81 -21.28
N ILE A 115 14.24 -1.96 -21.93
CA ILE A 115 14.88 -3.27 -22.16
C ILE A 115 16.17 -3.46 -21.35
N ASP A 116 16.58 -2.42 -20.61
CA ASP A 116 17.78 -2.40 -19.79
C ASP A 116 17.41 -2.61 -18.31
N PRO A 117 17.91 -3.68 -17.66
CA PRO A 117 17.69 -3.93 -16.25
C PRO A 117 18.07 -2.75 -15.33
N GLU A 118 19.17 -2.04 -15.59
CA GLU A 118 19.63 -0.93 -14.76
C GLU A 118 18.66 0.26 -14.83
N ALA A 119 18.19 0.57 -16.05
CA ALA A 119 17.18 1.59 -16.28
C ALA A 119 15.86 1.25 -15.56
N ILE A 120 15.42 -0.01 -15.64
CA ILE A 120 14.23 -0.51 -14.91
C ILE A 120 14.41 -0.36 -13.40
N GLY A 121 15.58 -0.73 -12.87
CA GLY A 121 15.92 -0.61 -11.45
C GLY A 121 15.86 0.84 -10.97
N SER A 122 16.42 1.77 -11.75
CA SER A 122 16.39 3.20 -11.43
C SER A 122 14.96 3.75 -11.45
N MET A 123 14.16 3.34 -12.44
CA MET A 123 12.78 3.79 -12.59
C MET A 123 11.87 3.34 -11.44
N VAL A 124 12.04 2.11 -10.94
CA VAL A 124 11.27 1.66 -9.76
C VAL A 124 11.66 2.42 -8.50
N LEU A 125 12.95 2.74 -8.32
CA LEU A 125 13.40 3.52 -7.15
C LEU A 125 12.86 4.94 -7.18
N GLU A 126 12.84 5.57 -8.36
CA GLU A 126 12.23 6.89 -8.54
C GLU A 126 10.73 6.84 -8.16
N GLU A 127 9.96 5.90 -8.73
CA GLU A 127 8.53 5.76 -8.43
C GLU A 127 8.30 5.46 -6.94
N ALA A 128 9.10 4.57 -6.35
CA ALA A 128 8.96 4.19 -4.95
C ALA A 128 9.30 5.35 -4.00
N SER A 129 10.37 6.11 -4.27
CA SER A 129 10.78 7.26 -3.46
C SER A 129 9.79 8.44 -3.51
N ASN A 130 9.05 8.58 -4.62
CA ASN A 130 8.00 9.59 -4.76
C ASN A 130 6.75 9.28 -3.93
N LEU A 131 6.53 8.01 -3.62
CA LEU A 131 5.32 7.53 -2.96
C LEU A 131 5.55 7.11 -1.50
N ILE A 132 6.76 6.70 -1.16
CA ILE A 132 7.17 6.22 0.16
C ILE A 132 8.35 7.07 0.63
N GLN A 133 8.24 7.62 1.83
CA GLN A 133 9.31 8.42 2.42
C GLN A 133 10.56 7.57 2.66
N ALA A 134 11.67 7.90 1.99
CA ALA A 134 12.95 7.21 2.11
C ALA A 134 14.11 8.19 1.87
N THR A 135 15.24 8.00 2.55
CA THR A 135 16.48 8.77 2.31
C THR A 135 17.49 7.97 1.47
N ALA A 136 17.33 6.66 1.39
CA ALA A 136 18.14 5.78 0.56
C ALA A 136 17.29 4.62 0.03
N GLY A 137 17.72 4.04 -1.09
CA GLY A 137 17.10 2.83 -1.61
C GLY A 137 18.01 2.10 -2.59
N ALA A 138 17.75 0.81 -2.76
CA ALA A 138 18.48 -0.06 -3.67
C ALA A 138 17.59 -1.13 -4.28
N VAL A 139 17.87 -1.44 -5.55
CA VAL A 139 17.44 -2.65 -6.22
C VAL A 139 18.63 -3.58 -6.29
N ILE A 140 18.47 -4.77 -5.72
CA ILE A 140 19.54 -5.76 -5.62
C ILE A 140 19.10 -6.99 -6.40
N LEU A 141 19.95 -7.50 -7.30
CA LEU A 141 19.77 -8.78 -7.96
C LEU A 141 20.66 -9.84 -7.32
N LEU A 142 20.17 -11.07 -7.27
CA LEU A 142 20.95 -12.22 -6.83
C LEU A 142 21.46 -12.95 -8.06
N ASP A 143 22.78 -13.11 -8.17
CA ASP A 143 23.38 -13.98 -9.18
C ASP A 143 22.86 -15.42 -9.03
N GLU A 144 22.34 -16.01 -10.11
CA GLU A 144 21.83 -17.38 -10.11
C GLU A 144 22.90 -18.42 -9.76
N GLN A 145 24.18 -18.16 -10.04
CA GLN A 145 25.26 -19.13 -9.84
C GLN A 145 25.80 -19.13 -8.41
N ASN A 146 26.01 -17.94 -7.82
CA ASN A 146 26.67 -17.82 -6.51
C ASN A 146 25.78 -17.20 -5.42
N GLN A 147 24.53 -16.83 -5.74
CA GLN A 147 23.63 -16.06 -4.87
C GLN A 147 24.28 -14.80 -4.30
N LYS A 148 25.23 -14.23 -5.05
CA LYS A 148 25.89 -13.00 -4.64
C LYS A 148 24.96 -11.84 -4.99
N PRO A 149 24.61 -10.98 -4.02
CA PRO A 149 23.86 -9.76 -4.29
C PRO A 149 24.71 -8.80 -5.12
N ASP A 150 24.09 -8.23 -6.14
CA ASP A 150 24.63 -7.19 -7.00
C ASP A 150 23.67 -6.01 -7.03
N ILE A 151 24.19 -4.79 -6.87
CA ILE A 151 23.35 -3.59 -6.81
C ILE A 151 23.07 -3.16 -8.25
N LEU A 152 21.82 -3.33 -8.68
CA LEU A 152 21.36 -2.95 -10.01
C LEU A 152 21.11 -1.45 -10.12
N ALA A 153 20.57 -0.86 -9.06
CA ALA A 153 20.33 0.57 -8.97
C ALA A 153 20.31 0.99 -7.50
N SER A 154 20.71 2.22 -7.20
CA SER A 154 20.60 2.77 -5.85
C SER A 154 20.49 4.29 -5.85
N PHE A 155 19.98 4.83 -4.75
CA PHE A 155 20.06 6.25 -4.41
C PHE A 155 20.35 6.42 -2.91
N GLY A 156 20.82 7.61 -2.55
CA GLY A 156 21.32 7.88 -1.21
C GLY A 156 22.66 7.17 -0.95
N ASN A 157 23.20 7.36 0.26
CA ASN A 157 24.56 6.92 0.58
C ASN A 157 24.62 5.56 1.32
N SER A 158 23.50 5.06 1.81
CA SER A 158 23.44 3.87 2.68
C SER A 158 23.79 2.55 1.98
N PHE A 159 23.87 2.52 0.65
CA PHE A 159 24.15 1.31 -0.14
C PHE A 159 25.48 1.37 -0.90
N ILE A 160 26.27 2.44 -0.75
CA ILE A 160 27.49 2.67 -1.56
C ILE A 160 28.61 1.67 -1.21
N HIS A 161 28.61 1.08 -0.01
CA HIS A 161 29.67 0.21 0.49
C HIS A 161 29.13 -1.18 0.86
N PHE A 162 28.47 -1.86 -0.10
CA PHE A 162 28.06 -3.25 0.06
C PHE A 162 29.29 -4.17 0.05
N ASP A 163 30.06 -4.18 1.14
CA ASP A 163 31.10 -5.15 1.38
C ASP A 163 30.54 -6.30 2.21
N SER A 164 30.27 -7.44 1.56
CA SER A 164 29.73 -8.66 2.18
C SER A 164 30.60 -9.22 3.33
N SER A 165 31.84 -8.76 3.48
CA SER A 165 32.74 -9.16 4.57
C SER A 165 32.58 -8.32 5.85
N SER A 166 31.81 -7.23 5.80
CA SER A 166 31.46 -6.39 6.95
C SER A 166 30.15 -6.85 7.63
N GLU A 167 29.95 -6.45 8.89
CA GLU A 167 28.67 -6.68 9.60
C GLU A 167 27.50 -5.99 8.88
N GLU A 168 27.73 -4.80 8.33
CA GLU A 168 26.75 -4.06 7.53
C GLU A 168 26.39 -4.82 6.23
N GLY A 169 27.39 -5.36 5.53
CA GLY A 169 27.13 -6.18 4.34
C GLY A 169 26.42 -7.49 4.64
N SER A 170 26.72 -8.13 5.78
CA SER A 170 26.01 -9.34 6.22
C SER A 170 24.53 -9.06 6.46
N PHE A 171 24.22 -7.93 7.12
CA PHE A 171 22.86 -7.47 7.34
C PHE A 171 22.11 -7.24 6.02
N TRP A 172 22.69 -6.47 5.09
CA TRP A 172 22.04 -6.20 3.82
C TRP A 172 21.88 -7.44 2.96
N ASN A 173 22.83 -8.38 3.02
CA ASN A 173 22.70 -9.68 2.38
C ASN A 173 21.52 -10.49 2.94
N GLN A 174 21.36 -10.51 4.27
CA GLN A 174 20.24 -11.17 4.92
C GLN A 174 18.90 -10.56 4.51
N VAL A 175 18.80 -9.23 4.47
CA VAL A 175 17.59 -8.52 4.01
C VAL A 175 17.31 -8.86 2.54
N SER A 176 18.33 -8.82 1.68
CA SER A 176 18.18 -9.08 0.24
C SER A 176 17.74 -10.52 -0.09
N MET A 177 18.09 -11.48 0.76
CA MET A 177 17.65 -12.88 0.65
C MET A 177 16.27 -13.13 1.27
N GLY A 178 15.67 -12.11 1.90
CA GLY A 178 14.34 -12.18 2.48
C GLY A 178 13.29 -12.57 1.46
N LYS A 179 12.46 -13.56 1.78
CA LYS A 179 11.38 -14.02 0.88
C LYS A 179 10.04 -13.34 1.15
N GLN A 180 9.93 -12.48 2.14
CA GLN A 180 8.68 -11.80 2.46
C GLN A 180 8.94 -10.31 2.54
N SER A 181 7.95 -9.54 2.10
CA SER A 181 7.98 -8.10 2.31
C SER A 181 7.85 -7.81 3.79
N GLU A 182 8.67 -6.92 4.31
CA GLU A 182 8.70 -6.60 5.74
C GLU A 182 9.07 -5.15 5.99
N ILE A 183 8.60 -4.63 7.12
CA ILE A 183 9.04 -3.36 7.68
C ILE A 183 9.91 -3.70 8.89
N ARG A 184 11.11 -3.14 8.96
CA ARG A 184 11.98 -3.28 10.12
C ARG A 184 12.29 -1.90 10.72
N HIS A 185 12.19 -1.84 12.04
CA HIS A 185 12.59 -0.70 12.86
C HIS A 185 13.67 -1.15 13.83
N ASN A 186 14.40 -0.20 14.44
CA ASN A 186 15.44 -0.46 15.44
C ASN A 186 16.54 -1.39 14.90
N LEU A 187 17.14 -0.97 13.79
CA LEU A 187 18.25 -1.67 13.17
C LEU A 187 19.51 -1.61 14.06
N PRO A 188 20.47 -2.54 13.89
CA PRO A 188 21.74 -2.50 14.62
C PRO A 188 22.44 -1.14 14.46
N MET A 189 23.18 -0.69 15.48
CA MET A 189 23.80 0.64 15.49
C MET A 189 24.88 0.79 14.40
N GLU A 190 25.42 -0.34 13.95
CA GLU A 190 26.41 -0.45 12.89
C GLU A 190 25.80 -0.16 11.51
N ILE A 191 24.47 -0.16 11.39
CA ILE A 191 23.75 0.23 10.17
C ILE A 191 23.38 1.72 10.27
N HIS A 192 23.80 2.52 9.28
CA HIS A 192 23.57 3.96 9.25
C HIS A 192 22.10 4.38 8.98
N VAL A 193 21.15 3.45 9.08
CA VAL A 193 19.71 3.70 8.89
C VAL A 193 18.92 3.17 10.08
N LYS A 194 17.79 3.82 10.42
CA LYS A 194 16.98 3.47 11.60
C LYS A 194 15.69 2.73 11.27
N SER A 195 15.18 2.88 10.05
CA SER A 195 14.06 2.12 9.53
C SER A 195 14.31 1.67 8.09
N LEU A 196 13.71 0.55 7.72
CA LEU A 196 13.68 0.09 6.34
C LEU A 196 12.34 -0.58 6.02
N ILE A 197 12.06 -0.61 4.72
CA ILE A 197 11.02 -1.41 4.11
C ILE A 197 11.63 -2.22 2.98
N HIS A 198 11.32 -3.52 2.97
CA HIS A 198 11.89 -4.48 2.03
C HIS A 198 10.76 -5.18 1.28
N ALA A 199 10.93 -5.39 -0.02
CA ALA A 199 10.08 -6.23 -0.84
C ALA A 199 10.91 -7.11 -1.78
N PRO A 200 10.66 -8.43 -1.81
CA PRO A 200 11.42 -9.34 -2.67
C PRO A 200 11.02 -9.21 -4.14
N LEU A 201 12.00 -9.23 -5.03
CA LEU A 201 11.78 -9.40 -6.46
C LEU A 201 11.63 -10.89 -6.76
N LYS A 202 10.42 -11.32 -7.13
CA LYS A 202 10.11 -12.72 -7.41
C LYS A 202 9.43 -12.88 -8.75
N VAL A 203 9.87 -13.89 -9.49
CA VAL A 203 9.12 -14.41 -10.61
C VAL A 203 8.76 -15.86 -10.36
N LYS A 204 7.45 -16.15 -10.41
CA LYS A 204 6.88 -17.44 -9.99
C LYS A 204 7.29 -17.75 -8.54
N HIS A 205 8.14 -18.76 -8.34
CA HIS A 205 8.63 -19.18 -7.02
C HIS A 205 10.13 -18.88 -6.81
N ARG A 206 10.76 -18.17 -7.76
CA ARG A 206 12.20 -17.85 -7.73
C ARG A 206 12.41 -16.44 -7.21
N LEU A 207 13.23 -16.30 -6.18
CA LEU A 207 13.74 -15.02 -5.71
C LEU A 207 14.86 -14.57 -6.67
N MET A 208 14.64 -13.45 -7.35
CA MET A 208 15.62 -12.84 -8.25
C MET A 208 16.42 -11.73 -7.57
N GLY A 209 15.91 -11.19 -6.47
CA GLY A 209 16.47 -9.98 -5.88
C GLY A 209 15.54 -9.37 -4.84
N SER A 210 15.77 -8.10 -4.55
CA SER A 210 14.95 -7.31 -3.64
C SER A 210 14.94 -5.83 -4.01
N ILE A 211 13.91 -5.13 -3.55
CA ILE A 211 13.87 -3.68 -3.45
C ILE A 211 13.89 -3.34 -1.97
N ILE A 212 14.79 -2.44 -1.60
CA ILE A 212 14.95 -1.96 -0.23
C ILE A 212 14.83 -0.44 -0.28
N LEU A 213 13.99 0.11 0.58
CA LEU A 213 14.04 1.53 0.92
C LEU A 213 14.41 1.66 2.39
N ALA A 214 15.24 2.64 2.71
CA ALA A 214 15.72 2.88 4.06
C ALA A 214 15.65 4.37 4.40
N HIS A 215 15.58 4.65 5.69
CA HIS A 215 15.53 6.00 6.21
C HIS A 215 16.54 6.17 7.35
N GLU A 216 17.31 7.27 7.31
CA GLU A 216 18.32 7.60 8.33
C GLU A 216 17.68 7.91 9.70
N ASP A 217 16.48 8.50 9.68
CA ASP A 217 15.64 8.68 10.87
C ASP A 217 14.65 7.54 11.09
N ALA A 218 14.18 7.40 12.34
CA ALA A 218 13.16 6.42 12.71
C ALA A 218 11.78 6.86 12.21
N VAL A 219 11.45 6.50 10.98
CA VAL A 219 10.13 6.76 10.37
C VAL A 219 9.26 5.51 10.51
N GLU A 220 7.99 5.70 10.89
CA GLU A 220 7.01 4.63 10.89
C GLU A 220 6.47 4.41 9.47
N HIS A 221 6.93 3.34 8.81
CA HIS A 221 6.31 2.89 7.57
C HIS A 221 4.97 2.22 7.86
N SER A 222 3.97 2.51 7.04
CA SER A 222 2.62 1.97 7.16
C SER A 222 2.45 0.66 6.39
N ALA A 223 1.38 -0.09 6.70
CA ALA A 223 0.98 -1.24 5.90
C ALA A 223 0.63 -0.86 4.44
N ALA A 224 0.21 0.39 4.20
CA ALA A 224 -0.03 0.89 2.85
C ALA A 224 1.29 1.05 2.08
N ASP A 225 2.36 1.51 2.73
CA ASP A 225 3.69 1.62 2.12
C ASP A 225 4.24 0.24 1.75
N LEU A 226 4.07 -0.75 2.64
CA LEU A 226 4.50 -2.12 2.38
C LEU A 226 3.74 -2.74 1.21
N LYS A 227 2.42 -2.52 1.16
CA LYS A 227 1.59 -2.97 0.04
C LYS A 227 2.08 -2.34 -1.26
N LEU A 228 2.34 -1.04 -1.24
CA LEU A 228 2.79 -0.29 -2.40
C LEU A 228 4.14 -0.78 -2.94
N LEU A 229 5.15 -0.90 -2.06
CA LEU A 229 6.48 -1.39 -2.45
C LEU A 229 6.40 -2.83 -2.99
N THR A 230 5.54 -3.66 -2.37
CA THR A 230 5.32 -5.04 -2.83
C THR A 230 4.70 -5.08 -4.23
N THR A 231 3.73 -4.20 -4.52
CA THR A 231 3.12 -4.08 -5.84
C THR A 231 4.14 -3.63 -6.89
N LEU A 232 4.97 -2.64 -6.57
CA LEU A 232 6.06 -2.19 -7.44
C LEU A 232 7.06 -3.33 -7.69
N ALA A 233 7.51 -4.01 -6.64
CA ALA A 233 8.43 -5.15 -6.74
C ALA A 233 7.88 -6.26 -7.65
N LEU A 234 6.59 -6.58 -7.58
CA LEU A 234 5.97 -7.59 -8.44
C LEU A 234 6.05 -7.23 -9.93
N GLN A 235 5.76 -5.97 -10.27
CA GLN A 235 5.83 -5.47 -11.64
C GLN A 235 7.28 -5.43 -12.14
N THR A 236 8.18 -4.89 -11.33
CA THR A 236 9.60 -4.79 -11.64
C THR A 236 10.25 -6.15 -11.83
N SER A 237 9.87 -7.16 -11.02
CA SER A 237 10.39 -8.53 -11.16
C SER A 237 10.17 -9.09 -12.56
N SER A 238 8.97 -8.91 -13.10
CA SER A 238 8.61 -9.42 -14.42
C SER A 238 9.33 -8.68 -15.54
N ALA A 239 9.50 -7.36 -15.40
CA ALA A 239 10.22 -6.53 -16.37
C ALA A 239 11.72 -6.84 -16.38
N ILE A 240 12.35 -6.92 -15.19
CA ILE A 240 13.77 -7.30 -15.07
C ILE A 240 14.01 -8.71 -15.64
N GLU A 241 13.15 -9.69 -15.34
CA GLU A 241 13.30 -11.02 -15.93
C GLU A 241 13.23 -10.99 -17.46
N SER A 242 12.29 -10.20 -18.00
CA SER A 242 12.16 -10.05 -19.45
C SER A 242 13.41 -9.40 -20.08
N ALA A 243 13.94 -8.36 -19.44
CA ALA A 243 15.16 -7.68 -19.87
C ALA A 243 16.40 -8.60 -19.81
N LEU A 244 16.60 -9.32 -18.71
CA LEU A 244 17.71 -10.28 -18.56
C LEU A 244 17.61 -11.44 -19.56
N LEU A 245 16.40 -11.95 -19.81
CA LEU A 245 16.19 -12.98 -20.84
C LEU A 245 16.45 -12.44 -22.25
N TYR A 246 16.13 -11.18 -22.51
CA TYR A 246 16.41 -10.53 -23.78
C TYR A 246 17.91 -10.36 -24.01
N GLU A 247 18.65 -9.84 -23.03
CA GLU A 247 20.11 -9.71 -23.07
C GLU A 247 20.81 -11.07 -23.28
N LYS A 248 20.35 -12.11 -22.56
CA LYS A 248 20.88 -13.46 -22.72
C LYS A 248 20.71 -13.97 -24.16
N ARG A 249 19.54 -13.74 -24.76
CA ARG A 249 19.27 -14.14 -26.16
C ARG A 249 20.15 -13.39 -27.15
N ILE A 250 20.40 -12.09 -26.93
CA ILE A 250 21.31 -11.31 -27.76
C ILE A 250 22.72 -11.90 -27.68
N ARG A 251 23.22 -12.13 -26.46
CA ARG A 251 24.57 -12.67 -26.23
C ARG A 251 24.75 -14.04 -26.91
N GLU A 252 23.79 -14.95 -26.74
CA GLU A 252 23.81 -16.27 -27.38
C GLU A 252 23.76 -16.20 -28.92
N ALA A 253 23.08 -15.20 -29.49
CA ALA A 253 23.04 -14.98 -30.94
C ALA A 253 24.38 -14.46 -31.47
N GLU A 254 24.99 -13.50 -30.78
CA GLU A 254 26.32 -12.97 -31.12
C GLU A 254 27.41 -14.04 -31.04
N ASP A 255 27.41 -14.85 -29.97
CA ASP A 255 28.37 -15.94 -29.80
C ASP A 255 28.22 -16.99 -30.92
N ARG A 256 26.98 -17.31 -31.30
CA ARG A 256 26.70 -18.21 -32.42
C ARG A 256 27.19 -17.65 -33.75
N GLU A 257 27.00 -16.35 -33.98
CA GLU A 257 27.48 -15.69 -35.19
C GLU A 257 29.00 -15.68 -35.28
N ARG A 258 29.69 -15.38 -34.16
CA ARG A 258 31.16 -15.44 -34.08
C ARG A 258 31.68 -16.84 -34.39
N ALA A 259 31.09 -17.87 -33.77
CA ALA A 259 31.48 -19.26 -34.01
C ALA A 259 31.26 -19.68 -35.48
N MET A 260 30.15 -19.26 -36.12
CA MET A 260 29.91 -19.53 -37.54
C MET A 260 30.96 -18.85 -38.45
N ARG A 261 31.34 -17.61 -38.15
CA ARG A 261 32.39 -16.90 -38.91
C ARG A 261 33.74 -17.59 -38.78
N GLU A 262 34.14 -18.01 -37.58
CA GLU A 262 35.39 -18.76 -37.37
C GLU A 262 35.41 -20.08 -38.16
N ILE A 263 34.30 -20.83 -38.16
CA ILE A 263 34.18 -22.07 -38.96
C ILE A 263 34.29 -21.77 -40.46
N HIS A 264 33.64 -20.70 -40.94
CA HIS A 264 33.72 -20.31 -42.35
C HIS A 264 35.16 -19.93 -42.75
N ASP A 265 35.85 -19.12 -41.95
CA ASP A 265 37.23 -18.70 -42.22
C ASP A 265 38.22 -19.88 -42.23
N ILE A 266 38.01 -20.87 -41.36
CA ILE A 266 38.78 -22.12 -41.38
C ILE A 266 38.50 -22.88 -42.68
N THR A 267 37.24 -23.04 -43.06
CA THR A 267 36.84 -23.79 -44.26
C THR A 267 37.38 -23.15 -45.54
N VAL A 268 37.41 -21.82 -45.62
CA VAL A 268 37.96 -21.07 -46.76
C VAL A 268 39.49 -21.17 -46.85
N LYS A 269 40.22 -21.33 -45.74
CA LYS A 269 41.69 -21.51 -45.75
C LYS A 269 42.16 -22.91 -46.16
N PHE A 270 41.27 -23.90 -46.18
CA PHE A 270 41.56 -25.29 -46.54
C PHE A 270 41.11 -25.66 -47.97
N VAL A 271 40.66 -24.69 -48.77
CA VAL A 271 40.39 -24.80 -50.21
C VAL A 271 41.45 -23.98 -50.97
#